data_AF-A0A436RTN3-F1
#
_entry.id   AF-A0A436RTN3-F1
#
_cell.length_a   1.000
_cell.length_b   1.000
_cell.length_c   1.000
_cell.angle_alpha   90.00
_cell.angle_beta   90.00
_cell.angle_gamma   90.00
#
_symmetry.space_group_name_H-M   'P 1'
#
loop_
_entity.id
_entity.type
_entity.pdbx_description
1 polymer ?
#
loop_
_entity_poly.entity_id
_entity_poly.type
_entity_poly.pdbx_seq_one_letter_code
_entity_poly.pdbx_strand_id
1 'polypeptide(L)'
;MILTLALLAGLVFAWLLIAVIERFRLDLRFTQALLYVPFKLVYRIADNRIRIARSANTPVIYVISHQSRIEPALMLSLLPDDTLHILDEASARSPWLEPWRELGRTIAFNAEHVFVSRRLVRVLKGKGRLAVYLPDSVEPDVKSFRLFRAITRIAMQADARIVPIFVAGTRDLPMSLTPKEKAPRHWFPRLSVSVLESMTIAELVARNPDMASNTNALFDRFAEARLYGTNLDRGLFLAMRDAADRVGPSRPIIEDVISGSLSYRKLFIGARVLGRRFEAVTAPGEAVGVLLPNANGVVLTFVGLISAARVAAMINYTAGPASVTAAIRTAVIRTVVSSRAFVEKAGIDDIIAAVEAGGAKMLWLEDVRAGVTALDKVAGALLWRLPLQRQQASKPAVILFTSGSEGTPKAVVLSNRNLLANVMQAEARVSVSPADTLLNVLPAFHSFGLTGGTILPLVLGVKLFLYPSPLHYKIIPEIARKVKPTVMFGT
;
A
#
# COMPACT_ATOMS: atom_id res chain seq x y z
N MET A 1 8.94 -38.88 28.42
CA MET A 1 10.30 -38.30 28.55
C MET A 1 11.14 -38.50 27.29
N ILE A 2 11.38 -39.74 26.83
CA ILE A 2 12.16 -40.03 25.61
C ILE A 2 11.58 -39.35 24.35
N LEU A 3 10.26 -39.46 24.13
CA LEU A 3 9.60 -38.82 22.98
C LEU A 3 9.75 -37.29 22.99
N THR A 4 9.62 -36.67 24.17
CA THR A 4 9.78 -35.22 24.34
C THR A 4 11.21 -34.77 24.05
N LEU A 5 12.20 -35.51 24.53
CA LEU A 5 13.62 -35.25 24.26
C LEU A 5 13.95 -35.43 22.76
N ALA A 6 13.42 -36.47 22.13
CA ALA A 6 13.59 -36.70 20.70
C ALA A 6 12.97 -35.58 19.84
N LEU A 7 11.77 -35.11 20.21
CA LEU A 7 11.11 -33.98 19.53
C LEU A 7 11.90 -32.68 19.70
N LEU A 8 12.39 -32.38 20.91
CA LEU A 8 13.22 -31.20 21.15
C LEU A 8 14.55 -31.28 20.38
N ALA A 9 15.20 -32.44 20.38
CA ALA A 9 16.42 -32.66 19.60
C ALA A 9 16.16 -32.47 18.09
N GLY A 10 15.03 -32.98 17.58
CA GLY A 10 14.61 -32.77 16.20
C GLY A 10 14.37 -31.30 15.84
N LEU A 11 13.72 -30.53 16.73
CA LEU A 11 13.51 -29.09 16.54
C LEU A 11 14.82 -28.31 16.56
N VAL A 12 15.73 -28.62 17.48
CA VAL A 12 17.07 -28.00 17.54
C VAL A 12 17.86 -28.34 16.29
N PHE A 13 17.85 -29.60 15.86
CA PHE A 13 18.50 -30.02 14.62
C PHE A 13 17.96 -29.27 13.40
N ALA A 14 16.62 -29.16 13.27
CA ALA A 14 15.99 -28.40 12.20
C ALA A 14 16.37 -26.92 12.24
N TRP A 15 16.39 -26.30 13.42
CA TRP A 15 16.83 -24.91 13.59
C TRP A 15 18.29 -24.71 13.15
N LEU A 16 19.19 -25.59 13.58
CA LEU A 16 20.60 -25.57 13.19
C LEU A 16 20.77 -25.74 11.67
N LEU A 17 20.05 -26.69 11.08
CA LEU A 17 20.08 -26.94 9.65
C LEU A 17 19.59 -25.72 8.85
N ILE A 18 18.48 -25.11 9.26
CA ILE A 18 17.98 -23.88 8.64
C ILE A 18 18.99 -22.75 8.82
N ALA A 19 19.65 -22.63 9.98
CA ALA A 19 20.69 -21.61 10.18
C ALA A 19 21.89 -21.82 9.24
N VAL A 20 22.28 -23.07 8.97
CA VAL A 20 23.32 -23.36 7.95
C VAL A 20 22.84 -22.95 6.55
N ILE A 21 21.60 -23.25 6.18
CA ILE A 21 21.03 -22.84 4.88
C ILE A 21 21.04 -21.31 4.77
N GLU A 22 20.56 -20.61 5.79
CA GLU A 22 20.48 -19.15 5.82
C GLU A 22 21.85 -18.48 5.79
N ARG A 23 22.84 -19.07 6.47
CA ARG A 23 24.24 -18.66 6.42
C ARG A 23 24.74 -18.56 4.97
N PHE A 24 24.56 -19.59 4.17
CA PHE A 24 25.02 -19.60 2.78
C PHE A 24 24.12 -18.77 1.86
N ARG A 25 22.79 -18.80 2.07
CA ARG A 25 21.83 -18.07 1.24
C ARG A 25 22.00 -16.55 1.35
N LEU A 26 22.25 -16.06 2.56
CA LEU A 26 22.30 -14.63 2.87
C LEU A 26 23.71 -14.13 3.22
N ASP A 27 24.72 -14.99 3.13
CA ASP A 27 26.12 -14.69 3.48
C ASP A 27 26.27 -14.20 4.94
N LEU A 28 25.62 -14.86 5.89
CA LEU A 28 25.64 -14.50 7.31
C LEU A 28 26.76 -15.23 8.06
N ARG A 29 27.17 -14.73 9.23
CA ARG A 29 27.85 -15.59 10.21
C ARG A 29 26.89 -16.63 10.77
N PHE A 30 27.41 -17.75 11.26
CA PHE A 30 26.57 -18.80 11.83
C PHE A 30 25.76 -18.31 13.04
N THR A 31 26.36 -17.50 13.93
CA THR A 31 25.67 -16.89 15.08
C THR A 31 24.58 -15.90 14.66
N GLN A 32 24.82 -15.09 13.63
CA GLN A 32 23.82 -14.22 13.03
C GLN A 32 22.65 -15.02 12.45
N ALA A 33 22.95 -16.10 11.72
CA ALA A 33 21.93 -16.98 11.16
C ALA A 33 21.09 -17.64 12.26
N LEU A 34 21.72 -18.15 13.32
CA LEU A 34 21.02 -18.75 14.47
C LEU A 34 19.96 -17.81 15.07
N LEU A 35 20.33 -16.55 15.32
CA LEU A 35 19.43 -15.54 15.86
C LEU A 35 18.43 -14.98 14.84
N TYR A 36 18.70 -15.15 13.54
CA TYR A 36 17.78 -14.76 12.48
C TYR A 36 16.65 -15.77 12.23
N VAL A 37 16.94 -17.08 12.27
CA VAL A 37 15.98 -18.13 11.89
C VAL A 37 14.64 -18.03 12.64
N PRO A 38 14.57 -17.75 13.95
CA PRO A 38 13.29 -17.57 14.63
C PRO A 38 12.42 -16.50 13.98
N PHE A 39 13.00 -15.35 13.62
CA PHE A 39 12.28 -14.30 12.89
C PHE A 39 11.84 -14.77 11.51
N LYS A 40 12.73 -15.43 10.76
CA LYS A 40 12.45 -15.97 9.43
C LYS A 40 11.23 -16.90 9.43
N LEU A 41 11.16 -17.82 10.39
CA LEU A 41 10.10 -18.83 10.46
C LEU A 41 8.78 -18.24 10.96
N VAL A 42 8.81 -17.50 12.06
CA VAL A 42 7.61 -16.91 12.68
C VAL A 42 6.93 -15.93 11.73
N TYR A 43 7.73 -15.08 11.08
CA TYR A 43 7.22 -13.98 10.24
C TYR A 43 7.31 -14.25 8.73
N ARG A 44 7.80 -15.43 8.31
CA ARG A 44 7.92 -15.83 6.89
C ARG A 44 8.55 -14.72 6.04
N ILE A 45 9.68 -14.20 6.52
CA ILE A 45 10.27 -12.96 6.02
C ILE A 45 10.73 -13.15 4.57
N ALA A 46 10.34 -12.25 3.67
CA ALA A 46 10.94 -12.13 2.34
C ALA A 46 12.18 -11.23 2.44
N ASP A 47 13.37 -11.80 2.33
CA ASP A 47 14.64 -11.17 2.75
C ASP A 47 15.71 -11.15 1.65
N ASN A 48 15.45 -11.70 0.46
CA ASN A 48 16.43 -11.85 -0.60
C ASN A 48 17.15 -10.53 -0.97
N ARG A 49 16.46 -9.39 -0.84
CA ARG A 49 17.03 -8.07 -1.14
C ARG A 49 18.09 -7.62 -0.14
N ILE A 50 18.21 -8.24 1.04
CA ILE A 50 19.24 -7.89 2.02
C ILE A 50 20.66 -8.06 1.47
N ARG A 51 20.84 -8.94 0.48
CA ARG A 51 22.12 -9.12 -0.20
C ARG A 51 22.64 -7.83 -0.82
N ILE A 52 21.75 -6.95 -1.31
CA ILE A 52 22.11 -5.62 -1.85
C ILE A 52 22.83 -4.78 -0.78
N ALA A 53 22.34 -4.81 0.46
CA ALA A 53 22.97 -4.09 1.57
C ALA A 53 24.33 -4.71 1.94
N ARG A 54 24.42 -6.05 1.96
CA ARG A 54 25.67 -6.74 2.30
C ARG A 54 26.75 -6.56 1.24
N SER A 55 26.38 -6.48 -0.04
CA SER A 55 27.30 -6.23 -1.16
C SER A 55 27.63 -4.75 -1.39
N ALA A 56 27.10 -3.84 -0.57
CA ALA A 56 27.33 -2.41 -0.75
C ALA A 56 28.79 -2.04 -0.44
N ASN A 57 29.39 -1.25 -1.33
CA ASN A 57 30.74 -0.74 -1.17
C ASN A 57 30.84 0.23 0.00
N THR A 58 31.92 0.12 0.77
CA THR A 58 32.25 1.02 1.88
C THR A 58 32.99 2.27 1.38
N PRO A 59 32.82 3.44 2.03
CA PRO A 59 31.98 3.68 3.21
C PRO A 59 30.48 3.68 2.90
N VAL A 60 29.69 3.11 3.82
CA VAL A 60 28.23 2.99 3.65
C VAL A 60 27.48 3.28 4.94
N ILE A 61 26.33 3.93 4.79
CA ILE A 61 25.33 4.15 5.84
C ILE A 61 24.05 3.43 5.43
N TYR A 62 23.68 2.41 6.19
CA TYR A 62 22.37 1.79 6.15
C TYR A 62 21.38 2.69 6.88
N VAL A 63 20.35 3.15 6.17
CA VAL A 63 19.33 4.04 6.71
C VAL A 63 18.04 3.24 6.81
N ILE A 64 17.68 2.86 8.04
CA ILE A 64 16.62 1.89 8.32
C ILE A 64 15.38 2.62 8.82
N SER A 65 14.22 2.30 8.26
CA SER A 65 12.94 2.77 8.80
C SER A 65 12.63 2.08 10.13
N HIS A 66 12.39 2.90 11.15
CA HIS A 66 12.12 2.44 12.51
C HIS A 66 10.62 2.46 12.81
N GLN A 67 9.93 1.37 12.48
CA GLN A 67 8.49 1.22 12.72
C GLN A 67 8.19 0.39 13.97
N SER A 68 9.11 -0.49 14.39
CA SER A 68 8.97 -1.33 15.57
C SER A 68 10.29 -1.47 16.35
N ARG A 69 10.23 -2.10 17.52
CA ARG A 69 11.42 -2.44 18.29
C ARG A 69 12.16 -3.67 17.74
N ILE A 70 11.64 -4.33 16.70
CA ILE A 70 12.26 -5.54 16.12
C ILE A 70 13.35 -5.20 15.09
N GLU A 71 13.27 -4.05 14.41
CA GLU A 71 14.26 -3.66 13.40
C GLU A 71 15.71 -3.72 13.89
N PRO A 72 16.06 -3.25 15.12
CA PRO A 72 17.40 -3.44 15.66
C PRO A 72 17.88 -4.89 15.68
N ALA A 73 17.06 -5.81 16.18
CA ALA A 73 17.40 -7.24 16.25
C ALA A 73 17.55 -7.85 14.85
N LEU A 74 16.64 -7.51 13.94
CA LEU A 74 16.72 -7.95 12.54
C LEU A 74 18.00 -7.45 11.88
N MET A 75 18.33 -6.17 12.01
CA MET A 75 19.50 -5.57 11.36
C MET A 75 20.80 -6.09 11.94
N LEU A 76 20.90 -6.31 13.26
CA LEU A 76 22.06 -6.96 13.89
C LEU A 76 22.27 -8.39 13.38
N SER A 77 21.18 -9.08 13.05
CA SER A 77 21.23 -10.43 12.45
C SER A 77 21.57 -10.42 10.96
N LEU A 78 21.18 -9.37 10.23
CA LEU A 78 21.15 -9.38 8.77
C LEU A 78 22.25 -8.55 8.10
N LEU A 79 22.74 -7.49 8.75
CA LEU A 79 23.80 -6.63 8.23
C LEU A 79 25.19 -7.23 8.52
N PRO A 80 26.24 -6.76 7.84
CA PRO A 80 27.61 -7.19 8.14
C PRO A 80 27.94 -6.96 9.63
N ASP A 81 28.64 -7.92 10.26
CA ASP A 81 28.90 -7.91 11.71
C ASP A 81 29.83 -6.77 12.17
N ASP A 82 30.61 -6.21 11.24
CA ASP A 82 31.46 -5.05 11.47
C ASP A 82 30.71 -3.71 11.34
N THR A 83 29.38 -3.76 11.15
CA THR A 83 28.50 -2.59 11.13
C THR A 83 28.36 -2.01 12.54
N LEU A 84 28.57 -0.70 12.66
CA LEU A 84 28.27 0.04 13.89
C LEU A 84 26.80 0.49 13.87
N HIS A 85 25.99 -0.09 14.76
CA HIS A 85 24.57 0.25 14.91
C HIS A 85 24.38 1.39 15.89
N ILE A 86 23.64 2.40 15.46
CA ILE A 86 23.28 3.58 16.24
C ILE A 86 21.86 3.40 16.76
N LEU A 87 21.71 2.87 17.97
CA LEU A 87 20.41 2.53 18.58
C LEU A 87 19.82 3.74 19.32
N ASP A 88 18.50 3.86 19.34
CA ASP A 88 17.82 4.75 20.27
C ASP A 88 18.00 4.27 21.73
N GLU A 89 17.76 5.16 22.69
CA GLU A 89 17.98 4.87 24.11
C GLU A 89 17.12 3.70 24.62
N ALA A 90 15.88 3.55 24.14
CA ALA A 90 14.99 2.47 24.57
C ALA A 90 15.45 1.11 24.03
N SER A 91 15.92 1.06 22.78
CA SER A 91 16.51 -0.16 22.20
C SER A 91 17.85 -0.50 22.87
N ALA A 92 18.71 0.49 23.11
CA ALA A 92 20.02 0.28 23.73
C ALA A 92 19.93 -0.27 25.16
N ARG A 93 18.90 0.13 25.92
CA ARG A 93 18.66 -0.36 27.29
C ARG A 93 17.80 -1.61 27.37
N SER A 94 17.33 -2.14 26.24
CA SER A 94 16.40 -3.27 26.23
C SER A 94 17.11 -4.58 26.57
N PRO A 95 16.71 -5.30 27.64
CA PRO A 95 17.35 -6.57 28.01
C PRO A 95 17.12 -7.69 26.99
N TRP A 96 15.94 -7.72 26.36
CA TRP A 96 15.63 -8.74 25.35
C TRP A 96 16.49 -8.62 24.08
N LEU A 97 17.08 -7.44 23.82
CA LEU A 97 17.94 -7.21 22.66
C LEU A 97 19.39 -7.65 22.91
N GLU A 98 19.78 -7.97 24.16
CA GLU A 98 21.15 -8.35 24.53
C GLU A 98 21.76 -9.43 23.62
N PRO A 99 21.10 -10.57 23.34
CA PRO A 99 21.69 -11.61 22.48
C PRO A 99 22.05 -11.11 21.08
N TRP A 100 21.28 -10.14 20.56
CA TRP A 100 21.55 -9.53 19.26
C TRP A 100 22.63 -8.46 19.33
N ARG A 101 22.75 -7.74 20.45
CA ARG A 101 23.81 -6.73 20.61
C ARG A 101 25.20 -7.36 20.65
N GLU A 102 25.34 -8.62 21.06
CA GLU A 102 26.61 -9.35 20.97
C GLU A 102 27.03 -9.67 19.52
N LEU A 103 26.12 -9.62 18.54
CA LEU A 103 26.43 -9.89 17.14
C LEU A 103 27.22 -8.78 16.44
N GLY A 104 27.23 -7.55 16.99
CA GLY A 104 27.81 -6.39 16.33
C GLY A 104 28.10 -5.22 17.26
N ARG A 105 28.74 -4.18 16.74
CA ARG A 105 29.06 -3.00 17.55
C ARG A 105 27.83 -2.11 17.66
N THR A 106 27.47 -1.70 18.88
CA THR A 106 26.35 -0.79 19.11
C THR A 106 26.77 0.44 19.91
N ILE A 107 26.16 1.59 19.60
CA ILE A 107 26.20 2.78 20.44
C ILE A 107 24.78 3.29 20.67
N ALA A 108 24.52 3.82 21.86
CA ALA A 108 23.28 4.54 22.14
C ALA A 108 23.38 5.98 21.60
N PHE A 109 22.35 6.43 20.92
CA PHE A 109 22.21 7.80 20.44
C PHE A 109 21.14 8.54 21.25
N ASN A 110 21.53 9.70 21.78
CA ASN A 110 20.60 10.63 22.40
C ASN A 110 20.11 11.64 21.35
N ALA A 111 18.81 11.57 21.03
CA ALA A 111 18.16 12.44 20.04
C ALA A 111 18.10 13.92 20.45
N GLU A 112 18.40 14.27 21.70
CA GLU A 112 18.48 15.67 22.15
C GLU A 112 19.78 16.35 21.70
N HIS A 113 20.85 15.59 21.43
CA HIS A 113 22.16 16.10 21.00
C HIS A 113 22.47 15.70 19.56
N VAL A 114 21.65 16.15 18.61
CA VAL A 114 21.83 15.92 17.16
C VAL A 114 23.00 16.74 16.61
N PHE A 115 24.23 16.33 16.93
CA PHE A 115 25.45 16.92 16.39
C PHE A 115 26.17 15.94 15.46
N VAL A 116 26.83 16.48 14.42
CA VAL A 116 27.70 15.71 13.53
C VAL A 116 28.85 15.16 14.36
N SER A 117 28.77 13.87 14.70
CA SER A 117 29.79 13.22 15.51
C SER A 117 31.04 12.97 14.67
N ARG A 118 32.14 13.66 15.00
CA ARG A 118 33.46 13.44 14.38
C ARG A 118 33.88 11.96 14.44
N ARG A 119 33.43 11.23 15.47
CA ARG A 119 33.66 9.79 15.62
C ARG A 119 33.00 8.98 14.49
N LEU A 120 31.74 9.29 14.15
CA LEU A 120 31.01 8.59 13.08
C LEU A 120 31.65 8.85 11.70
N VAL A 121 32.03 10.10 11.43
CA VAL A 121 32.74 10.46 10.20
C VAL A 121 34.08 9.72 10.11
N ARG A 122 34.81 9.58 11.22
CA ARG A 122 36.08 8.82 11.26
C ARG A 122 35.88 7.34 10.96
N VAL A 123 34.83 6.72 11.51
CA VAL A 123 34.47 5.32 11.21
C VAL A 123 34.24 5.15 9.71
N LEU A 124 33.46 6.03 9.09
CA LEU A 124 33.20 5.96 7.64
C LEU A 124 34.48 6.23 6.82
N LYS A 125 35.27 7.26 7.14
CA LYS A 125 36.53 7.52 6.43
C LYS A 125 37.52 6.35 6.49
N GLY A 126 37.44 5.52 7.52
CA GLY A 126 38.16 4.24 7.62
C GLY A 126 37.55 3.09 6.81
N LYS A 127 36.72 3.36 5.79
CA LYS A 127 35.94 2.38 5.03
C LYS A 127 34.98 1.55 5.90
N GLY A 128 34.43 2.17 6.95
CA GLY A 128 33.48 1.52 7.86
C GLY A 128 32.04 1.49 7.36
N ARG A 129 31.19 0.81 8.14
CA ARG A 129 29.74 0.67 7.94
C ARG A 129 28.98 1.22 9.13
N LEU A 130 27.93 2.01 8.88
CA LEU A 130 27.02 2.51 9.90
C LEU A 130 25.58 2.04 9.65
N ALA A 131 24.84 1.71 10.69
CA ALA A 131 23.40 1.50 10.63
C ALA A 131 22.68 2.52 11.50
N VAL A 132 21.76 3.27 10.90
CA VAL A 132 21.00 4.34 11.56
C VAL A 132 19.50 4.10 11.40
N TYR A 133 18.77 4.12 12.51
CA TYR A 133 17.33 3.93 12.54
C TYR A 133 16.65 5.29 12.55
N LEU A 134 15.96 5.63 11.45
CA LEU A 134 15.26 6.90 11.31
C LEU A 134 13.77 6.72 11.60
N PRO A 135 13.10 7.75 12.17
CA PRO A 135 11.66 7.76 12.32
C PRO A 135 10.96 7.49 10.98
N ASP A 136 9.91 6.66 11.00
CA ASP A 136 9.11 6.32 9.83
C ASP A 136 8.06 7.39 9.46
N SER A 137 8.19 8.63 9.97
CA SER A 137 7.23 9.69 9.67
C SER A 137 7.31 10.10 8.19
N VAL A 138 6.17 10.06 7.50
CA VAL A 138 6.02 10.56 6.12
C VAL A 138 5.92 12.09 6.05
N GLU A 139 5.53 12.72 7.16
CA GLU A 139 5.49 14.16 7.36
C GLU A 139 6.33 14.49 8.61
N PRO A 140 7.67 14.50 8.50
CA PRO A 140 8.54 14.71 9.65
C PRO A 140 8.43 16.15 10.17
N ASP A 141 8.29 16.30 11.49
CA ASP A 141 8.40 17.58 12.15
C ASP A 141 9.85 18.11 12.11
N VAL A 142 10.03 19.37 12.52
CA VAL A 142 11.35 20.02 12.52
C VAL A 142 12.37 19.22 13.35
N LYS A 143 11.94 18.59 14.46
CA LYS A 143 12.82 17.81 15.33
C LYS A 143 13.27 16.51 14.65
N SER A 144 12.35 15.74 14.09
CA SER A 144 12.63 14.48 13.38
C SER A 144 13.49 14.72 12.14
N PHE A 145 13.24 15.82 11.41
CA PHE A 145 14.01 16.16 10.21
C PHE A 145 15.46 16.58 10.51
N ARG A 146 15.79 17.01 11.74
CA ARG A 146 17.19 17.28 12.14
C ARG A 146 18.07 16.04 12.01
N LEU A 147 17.53 14.85 12.28
CA LEU A 147 18.29 13.61 12.15
C LEU A 147 18.65 13.33 10.69
N PHE A 148 17.71 13.48 9.76
CA PHE A 148 17.97 13.40 8.32
C PHE A 148 19.06 14.38 7.88
N ARG A 149 19.01 15.64 8.36
CA ARG A 149 20.05 16.65 8.08
C ARG A 149 21.42 16.22 8.60
N ALA A 150 21.50 15.68 9.81
CA ALA A 150 22.75 15.24 10.41
C ALA A 150 23.36 14.06 9.64
N ILE A 151 22.54 13.05 9.29
CA ILE A 151 23.00 11.90 8.48
C ILE A 151 23.44 12.35 7.09
N THR A 152 22.70 13.25 6.44
CA THR A 152 23.09 13.84 5.15
C THR A 152 24.49 14.48 5.24
N ARG A 153 24.74 15.29 6.28
CA ARG A 153 26.05 15.93 6.49
C ARG A 153 27.17 14.92 6.75
N ILE A 154 26.91 13.90 7.57
CA ILE A 154 27.89 12.83 7.85
C ILE A 154 28.23 12.07 6.56
N ALA A 155 27.22 11.73 5.77
CA ALA A 155 27.40 11.03 4.50
C ALA A 155 28.25 11.85 3.53
N MET A 156 27.96 13.14 3.36
CA MET A 156 28.73 14.02 2.49
C MET A 156 30.20 14.19 2.96
N GLN A 157 30.42 14.36 4.27
CA GLN A 157 31.78 14.56 4.81
C GLN A 157 32.70 13.34 4.68
N ALA A 158 32.11 12.14 4.60
CA ALA A 158 32.82 10.88 4.45
C ALA A 158 32.70 10.28 3.05
N ASP A 159 32.04 10.97 2.11
CA ASP A 159 31.65 10.46 0.79
C ASP A 159 31.01 9.05 0.87
N ALA A 160 30.14 8.87 1.87
CA ALA A 160 29.52 7.59 2.14
C ALA A 160 28.29 7.35 1.27
N ARG A 161 28.15 6.11 0.80
CA ARG A 161 26.96 5.65 0.09
C ARG A 161 25.83 5.41 1.09
N ILE A 162 24.60 5.70 0.68
CA ILE A 162 23.38 5.48 1.45
C ILE A 162 22.67 4.24 0.92
N VAL A 163 22.31 3.33 1.82
CA VAL A 163 21.48 2.16 1.53
C VAL A 163 20.20 2.23 2.38
N PRO A 164 19.07 2.64 1.79
CA PRO A 164 17.78 2.61 2.45
C PRO A 164 17.29 1.18 2.69
N ILE A 165 16.80 0.90 3.90
CA ILE A 165 16.20 -0.38 4.27
C ILE A 165 14.83 -0.13 4.91
N PHE A 166 13.81 -0.82 4.41
CA PHE A 166 12.45 -0.77 4.94
C PHE A 166 11.95 -2.19 5.20
N VAL A 167 11.39 -2.44 6.38
CA VAL A 167 10.80 -3.75 6.71
C VAL A 167 9.28 -3.62 6.70
N ALA A 168 8.64 -4.11 5.66
CA ALA A 168 7.19 -4.08 5.54
C ALA A 168 6.54 -5.01 6.57
N GLY A 169 5.44 -4.55 7.18
CA GLY A 169 4.64 -5.31 8.15
C GLY A 169 5.06 -5.17 9.62
N THR A 170 6.24 -4.59 9.92
CA THR A 170 6.67 -4.39 11.32
C THR A 170 5.79 -3.39 12.07
N ARG A 171 5.18 -2.44 11.34
CA ARG A 171 4.23 -1.45 11.86
C ARG A 171 3.01 -2.07 12.54
N ASP A 172 2.63 -3.29 12.19
CA ASP A 172 1.48 -3.99 12.74
C ASP A 172 1.85 -4.95 13.89
N LEU A 173 3.13 -5.07 14.26
CA LEU A 173 3.56 -6.00 15.31
C LEU A 173 3.20 -5.49 16.72
N PRO A 174 3.09 -6.37 17.74
CA PRO A 174 2.89 -5.95 19.12
C PRO A 174 3.95 -4.95 19.61
N MET A 175 5.17 -5.05 19.10
CA MET A 175 6.32 -4.18 19.42
C MET A 175 6.42 -2.93 18.53
N SER A 176 5.37 -2.59 17.78
CA SER A 176 5.31 -1.41 16.91
C SER A 176 5.36 -0.11 17.72
N LEU A 177 6.03 0.90 17.16
CA LEU A 177 6.12 2.26 17.67
C LEU A 177 4.91 3.12 17.26
N THR A 178 4.14 2.66 16.27
CA THR A 178 2.90 3.34 15.85
C THR A 178 1.77 2.99 16.81
N PRO A 179 0.93 3.93 17.28
CA PRO A 179 -0.24 3.63 18.12
C PRO A 179 -1.18 2.58 17.50
N LYS A 180 -1.82 1.77 18.35
CA LYS A 180 -2.68 0.65 17.92
C LYS A 180 -3.87 1.11 17.07
N GLU A 181 -4.35 2.31 17.31
CA GLU A 181 -5.48 2.93 16.59
C GLU A 181 -5.11 3.20 15.12
N LYS A 182 -3.85 3.58 14.88
CA LYS A 182 -3.29 3.87 13.55
C LYS A 182 -2.69 2.64 12.86
N ALA A 183 -2.44 1.56 13.60
CA ALA A 183 -1.87 0.31 13.07
C ALA A 183 -2.32 -0.90 13.93
N PRO A 184 -3.35 -1.64 13.50
CA PRO A 184 -3.86 -2.80 14.22
C PRO A 184 -2.78 -3.84 14.51
N ARG A 185 -2.84 -4.48 15.69
CA ARG A 185 -1.82 -5.44 16.11
C ARG A 185 -2.05 -6.85 15.57
N HIS A 186 -1.00 -7.43 14.99
CA HIS A 186 -0.94 -8.78 14.46
C HIS A 186 0.30 -9.49 14.98
N TRP A 187 0.13 -10.70 15.50
CA TRP A 187 1.23 -11.46 16.08
C TRP A 187 2.16 -12.10 15.05
N PHE A 188 1.62 -12.52 13.90
CA PHE A 188 2.36 -13.30 12.90
C PHE A 188 2.17 -12.78 11.46
N PRO A 189 2.28 -11.46 11.20
CA PRO A 189 2.19 -10.94 9.85
C PRO A 189 3.36 -11.46 9.01
N ARG A 190 3.19 -11.47 7.68
CA ARG A 190 4.33 -11.68 6.78
C ARG A 190 5.15 -10.40 6.72
N LEU A 191 6.47 -10.52 6.87
CA LEU A 191 7.38 -9.37 6.72
C LEU A 191 8.14 -9.44 5.40
N SER A 192 8.55 -8.28 4.90
CA SER A 192 9.40 -8.18 3.70
C SER A 192 10.46 -7.11 3.88
N VAL A 193 11.72 -7.46 3.62
CA VAL A 193 12.85 -6.55 3.67
C VAL A 193 13.05 -5.94 2.27
N SER A 194 12.76 -4.65 2.15
CA SER A 194 13.08 -3.84 0.99
C SER A 194 14.43 -3.18 1.20
N VAL A 195 15.31 -3.32 0.22
CA VAL A 195 16.61 -2.67 0.17
C VAL A 195 16.79 -2.05 -1.20
N LEU A 196 17.20 -0.78 -1.22
CA LEU A 196 17.53 -0.05 -2.45
C LEU A 196 19.03 -0.03 -2.69
N GLU A 197 19.40 0.13 -3.96
CA GLU A 197 20.81 0.25 -4.37
C GLU A 197 21.51 1.42 -3.69
N SER A 198 22.78 1.19 -3.35
CA SER A 198 23.63 2.18 -2.67
C SER A 198 23.88 3.40 -3.56
N MET A 199 23.73 4.62 -3.02
CA MET A 199 23.99 5.86 -3.75
C MET A 199 24.62 6.94 -2.86
N THR A 200 25.51 7.77 -3.40
CA THR A 200 25.99 8.96 -2.68
C THR A 200 24.92 10.05 -2.66
N ILE A 201 25.03 11.02 -1.75
CA ILE A 201 24.10 12.17 -1.73
C ILE A 201 24.18 12.96 -3.05
N ALA A 202 25.36 13.08 -3.65
CA ALA A 202 25.53 13.75 -4.94
C ALA A 202 24.78 13.01 -6.07
N GLU A 203 24.90 11.68 -6.13
CA GLU A 203 24.15 10.85 -7.09
C GLU A 203 22.63 10.98 -6.89
N LEU A 204 22.15 11.08 -5.64
CA LEU A 204 20.74 11.25 -5.34
C LEU A 204 20.21 12.62 -5.80
N VAL A 205 20.95 13.70 -5.55
CA VAL A 205 20.58 15.05 -6.01
C VAL A 205 20.57 15.13 -7.53
N ALA A 206 21.53 14.49 -8.20
CA ALA A 206 21.61 14.46 -9.66
C ALA A 206 20.40 13.79 -10.34
N ARG A 207 19.62 12.97 -9.62
CA ARG A 207 18.37 12.37 -10.14
C ARG A 207 17.21 13.35 -10.23
N ASN A 208 17.24 14.44 -9.46
CA ASN A 208 16.21 15.46 -9.47
C ASN A 208 16.81 16.85 -9.14
N PRO A 209 17.61 17.41 -10.07
CA PRO A 209 18.43 18.59 -9.81
C PRO A 209 17.62 19.85 -9.52
N ASP A 210 16.40 19.96 -10.07
CA ASP A 210 15.61 21.18 -10.01
C ASP A 210 14.87 21.39 -8.67
N MET A 211 14.77 20.36 -7.81
CA MET A 211 13.86 20.41 -6.65
C MET A 211 14.38 19.77 -5.36
N ALA A 212 15.55 19.12 -5.35
CA ALA A 212 16.02 18.40 -4.17
C ALA A 212 17.16 19.11 -3.43
N SER A 213 16.88 19.64 -2.23
CA SER A 213 17.96 19.89 -1.27
C SER A 213 18.64 18.55 -0.92
N ASN A 214 19.93 18.57 -0.54
CA ASN A 214 20.67 17.34 -0.19
C ASN A 214 19.92 16.46 0.84
N THR A 215 19.24 17.08 1.80
CA THR A 215 18.44 16.36 2.80
C THR A 215 17.12 15.85 2.25
N ASN A 216 16.45 16.62 1.38
CA ASN A 216 15.25 16.14 0.70
C ASN A 216 15.56 14.95 -0.20
N ALA A 217 16.70 14.94 -0.89
CA ALA A 217 17.15 13.81 -1.69
C ALA A 217 17.28 12.52 -0.86
N LEU A 218 17.84 12.61 0.35
CA LEU A 218 17.88 11.50 1.30
C LEU A 218 16.48 11.08 1.76
N PHE A 219 15.63 12.05 2.12
CA PHE A 219 14.27 11.80 2.59
C PHE A 219 13.40 11.13 1.50
N ASP A 220 13.47 11.61 0.27
CA ASP A 220 12.79 11.05 -0.90
C ASP A 220 13.24 9.62 -1.17
N ARG A 221 14.55 9.37 -1.11
CA ARG A 221 15.14 8.04 -1.28
C ARG A 221 14.75 7.08 -0.15
N PHE A 222 14.55 7.60 1.06
CA PHE A 222 14.04 6.83 2.19
C PHE A 222 12.56 6.49 2.01
N ALA A 223 11.73 7.43 1.55
CA ALA A 223 10.33 7.18 1.20
C ALA A 223 10.18 6.19 0.03
N GLU A 224 11.10 6.22 -0.94
CA GLU A 224 11.14 5.25 -2.03
C GLU A 224 11.30 3.81 -1.49
N ALA A 225 12.10 3.58 -0.44
CA ALA A 225 12.30 2.25 0.15
C ALA A 225 10.99 1.63 0.66
N ARG A 226 10.09 2.47 1.20
CA ARG A 226 8.74 2.10 1.65
C ARG A 226 7.89 1.61 0.49
N LEU A 227 7.90 2.34 -0.64
CA LEU A 227 7.17 1.97 -1.85
C LEU A 227 7.58 0.57 -2.35
N TYR A 228 8.89 0.30 -2.41
CA TYR A 228 9.41 -1.02 -2.80
C TYR A 228 9.24 -2.11 -1.74
N GLY A 229 8.85 -1.74 -0.51
CA GLY A 229 8.39 -2.68 0.52
C GLY A 229 7.05 -3.33 0.21
N THR A 230 6.29 -2.77 -0.73
CA THR A 230 4.98 -3.29 -1.11
C THR A 230 5.07 -4.18 -2.34
N ASN A 231 4.33 -5.30 -2.32
CA ASN A 231 4.21 -6.18 -3.47
C ASN A 231 3.25 -5.58 -4.52
N LEU A 232 3.83 -4.85 -5.47
CA LEU A 232 3.11 -4.24 -6.60
C LEU A 232 2.68 -5.25 -7.68
N ASP A 233 3.13 -6.51 -7.60
CA ASP A 233 2.72 -7.59 -8.50
C ASP A 233 1.44 -8.29 -8.04
N ARG A 234 0.65 -7.60 -7.21
CA ARG A 234 -0.65 -8.03 -6.71
C ARG A 234 -1.78 -7.30 -7.43
N GLY A 235 -2.87 -8.02 -7.72
CA GLY A 235 -4.10 -7.41 -8.22
C GLY A 235 -4.83 -6.61 -7.15
N LEU A 236 -5.59 -5.58 -7.56
CA LEU A 236 -6.25 -4.64 -6.65
C LEU A 236 -7.19 -5.33 -5.66
N PHE A 237 -7.97 -6.33 -6.11
CA PHE A 237 -8.85 -7.10 -5.25
C PHE A 237 -8.08 -7.72 -4.06
N LEU A 238 -6.92 -8.30 -4.34
CA LEU A 238 -6.11 -8.96 -3.32
C LEU A 238 -5.45 -7.93 -2.38
N ALA A 239 -5.06 -6.76 -2.89
CA ALA A 239 -4.56 -5.66 -2.05
C ALA A 239 -5.63 -5.14 -1.08
N MET A 240 -6.87 -4.97 -1.55
CA MET A 240 -8.02 -4.60 -0.70
C MET A 240 -8.36 -5.70 0.32
N ARG A 241 -8.23 -6.98 -0.06
CA ARG A 241 -8.44 -8.11 0.87
C ARG A 241 -7.36 -8.14 1.95
N ASP A 242 -6.10 -7.90 1.59
CA ASP A 242 -5.01 -7.81 2.56
C ASP A 242 -5.28 -6.68 3.56
N ALA A 243 -5.86 -5.57 3.10
CA ALA A 243 -6.34 -4.50 3.99
C ALA A 243 -7.43 -5.01 4.95
N ALA A 244 -8.45 -5.72 4.45
CA ALA A 244 -9.50 -6.32 5.27
C ALA A 244 -8.96 -7.31 6.32
N ASP A 245 -7.93 -8.06 5.98
CA ASP A 245 -7.25 -8.98 6.90
C ASP A 245 -6.45 -8.22 7.97
N ARG A 246 -5.83 -7.11 7.58
CA ARG A 246 -5.10 -6.23 8.50
C ARG A 246 -6.02 -5.48 9.47
N VAL A 247 -7.14 -4.92 9.01
CA VAL A 247 -7.98 -4.07 9.87
C VAL A 247 -9.21 -4.79 10.44
N GLY A 248 -9.46 -6.02 10.00
CA GLY A 248 -10.58 -6.84 10.42
C GLY A 248 -11.74 -6.83 9.41
N PRO A 249 -12.29 -7.99 9.03
CA PRO A 249 -13.32 -8.10 7.99
C PRO A 249 -14.68 -7.49 8.40
N SER A 250 -14.93 -7.35 9.70
CA SER A 250 -16.16 -6.73 10.22
C SER A 250 -16.08 -5.20 10.27
N ARG A 251 -14.91 -4.60 10.03
CA ARG A 251 -14.73 -3.15 10.05
C ARG A 251 -15.62 -2.48 8.99
N PRO A 252 -16.47 -1.50 9.36
CA PRO A 252 -17.14 -0.61 8.42
C PRO A 252 -16.10 0.11 7.54
N ILE A 253 -16.16 -0.10 6.23
CA ILE A 253 -15.14 0.42 5.32
C ILE A 253 -15.69 1.45 4.33
N ILE A 254 -16.90 1.24 3.82
CA ILE A 254 -17.58 2.22 2.96
C ILE A 254 -18.91 2.61 3.58
N GLU A 255 -19.28 3.87 3.42
CA GLU A 255 -20.54 4.43 3.88
C GLU A 255 -21.00 5.49 2.88
N ASP A 256 -22.30 5.58 2.65
CA ASP A 256 -22.91 6.66 1.89
C ASP A 256 -24.26 7.05 2.54
N VAL A 257 -24.88 8.10 2.01
CA VAL A 257 -26.19 8.59 2.49
C VAL A 257 -27.39 7.78 1.98
N ILE A 258 -27.20 6.83 1.06
CA ILE A 258 -28.27 6.15 0.31
C ILE A 258 -28.48 4.72 0.85
N SER A 259 -27.41 3.94 0.86
CA SER A 259 -27.33 2.52 1.21
C SER A 259 -26.75 2.29 2.61
N GLY A 260 -26.22 3.33 3.27
CA GLY A 260 -25.64 3.25 4.60
C GLY A 260 -24.24 2.63 4.62
N SER A 261 -23.89 1.94 5.72
CA SER A 261 -22.54 1.43 5.92
C SER A 261 -22.37 -0.05 5.56
N LEU A 262 -21.27 -0.37 4.87
CA LEU A 262 -20.84 -1.73 4.56
C LEU A 262 -19.47 -2.02 5.17
N SER A 263 -19.34 -3.18 5.82
CA SER A 263 -18.05 -3.71 6.24
C SER A 263 -17.28 -4.32 5.08
N TYR A 264 -15.97 -4.54 5.24
CA TYR A 264 -15.16 -5.25 4.24
C TYR A 264 -15.78 -6.59 3.84
N ARG A 265 -16.21 -7.39 4.80
CA ARG A 265 -16.87 -8.68 4.53
C ARG A 265 -18.10 -8.50 3.66
N LYS A 266 -18.98 -7.55 3.99
CA LYS A 266 -20.20 -7.29 3.20
C LYS A 266 -19.87 -6.76 1.80
N LEU A 267 -18.88 -5.86 1.69
CA LEU A 267 -18.38 -5.35 0.42
C LEU A 267 -17.88 -6.49 -0.48
N PHE A 268 -17.00 -7.36 0.03
CA PHE A 268 -16.45 -8.47 -0.75
C PHE A 268 -17.49 -9.51 -1.14
N ILE A 269 -18.43 -9.82 -0.24
CA ILE A 269 -19.56 -10.71 -0.55
C ILE A 269 -20.39 -10.12 -1.68
N GLY A 270 -20.83 -8.86 -1.54
CA GLY A 270 -21.65 -8.18 -2.55
C GLY A 270 -20.93 -8.06 -3.89
N ALA A 271 -19.66 -7.65 -3.88
CA ALA A 271 -18.83 -7.57 -5.08
C ALA A 271 -18.67 -8.92 -5.77
N ARG A 272 -18.49 -10.01 -5.01
CA ARG A 272 -18.38 -11.37 -5.59
C ARG A 272 -19.71 -11.83 -6.19
N VAL A 273 -20.83 -11.54 -5.55
CA VAL A 273 -22.18 -11.84 -6.09
C VAL A 273 -22.43 -11.09 -7.39
N LEU A 274 -22.17 -9.78 -7.42
CA LEU A 274 -22.31 -8.97 -8.64
C LEU A 274 -21.33 -9.44 -9.73
N GLY A 275 -20.06 -9.66 -9.36
CA GLY A 275 -19.03 -10.14 -10.26
C GLY A 275 -19.45 -11.40 -11.01
N ARG A 276 -20.05 -12.38 -10.30
CA ARG A 276 -20.53 -13.64 -10.92
C ARG A 276 -21.61 -13.40 -11.97
N ARG A 277 -22.46 -12.39 -11.77
CA ARG A 277 -23.49 -12.00 -12.74
C ARG A 277 -22.87 -11.27 -13.94
N PHE A 278 -21.85 -10.45 -13.71
CA PHE A 278 -21.08 -9.87 -14.81
C PHE A 278 -20.40 -10.95 -15.64
N GLU A 279 -19.94 -12.06 -15.04
CA GLU A 279 -19.34 -13.17 -15.80
C GLU A 279 -20.30 -13.85 -16.77
N ALA A 280 -21.60 -13.86 -16.48
CA ALA A 280 -22.59 -14.49 -17.33
C ALA A 280 -22.86 -13.71 -18.64
N VAL A 281 -22.48 -12.43 -18.68
CA VAL A 281 -22.82 -11.51 -19.79
C VAL A 281 -21.60 -10.80 -20.39
N THR A 282 -20.39 -11.07 -19.89
CA THR A 282 -19.14 -10.46 -20.36
C THR A 282 -18.01 -11.49 -20.39
N ALA A 283 -16.90 -11.20 -21.06
CA ALA A 283 -15.70 -12.04 -21.10
C ALA A 283 -14.55 -11.48 -20.22
N PRO A 284 -13.61 -12.33 -19.75
CA PRO A 284 -12.39 -11.87 -19.11
C PRO A 284 -11.60 -10.90 -20.01
N GLY A 285 -11.11 -9.79 -19.45
CA GLY A 285 -10.40 -8.73 -20.16
C GLY A 285 -11.30 -7.75 -20.92
N GLU A 286 -12.61 -7.99 -20.98
CA GLU A 286 -13.57 -7.07 -21.61
C GLU A 286 -13.70 -5.77 -20.80
N ALA A 287 -13.81 -4.65 -21.53
CA ALA A 287 -14.14 -3.35 -20.95
C ALA A 287 -15.65 -3.24 -20.71
N VAL A 288 -16.02 -3.07 -19.45
CA VAL A 288 -17.40 -2.89 -19.00
C VAL A 288 -17.57 -1.46 -18.52
N GLY A 289 -18.49 -0.73 -19.16
CA GLY A 289 -18.80 0.64 -18.76
C GLY A 289 -19.42 0.68 -17.37
N VAL A 290 -19.02 1.65 -16.56
CA VAL A 290 -19.59 1.91 -15.23
C VAL A 290 -20.14 3.33 -15.23
N LEU A 291 -21.47 3.45 -15.18
CA LEU A 291 -22.21 4.70 -15.16
C LEU A 291 -23.04 4.74 -13.88
N LEU A 292 -22.42 5.14 -12.78
CA LEU A 292 -23.00 5.12 -11.43
C LEU A 292 -22.54 6.34 -10.62
N PRO A 293 -23.35 6.83 -9.68
CA PRO A 293 -22.98 7.95 -8.82
C PRO A 293 -21.97 7.53 -7.76
N ASN A 294 -21.40 8.51 -7.07
CA ASN A 294 -20.58 8.30 -5.87
C ASN A 294 -21.42 7.76 -4.70
N ALA A 295 -21.63 6.46 -4.72
CA ALA A 295 -22.35 5.68 -3.70
C ALA A 295 -21.75 4.27 -3.64
N ASN A 296 -22.10 3.49 -2.63
CA ASN A 296 -21.61 2.13 -2.41
C ASN A 296 -21.77 1.23 -3.65
N GLY A 297 -22.79 1.47 -4.48
CA GLY A 297 -23.01 0.77 -5.74
C GLY A 297 -21.85 0.85 -6.72
N VAL A 298 -21.17 2.00 -6.85
CA VAL A 298 -20.01 2.14 -7.75
C VAL A 298 -18.82 1.31 -7.24
N VAL A 299 -18.61 1.27 -5.92
CA VAL A 299 -17.53 0.49 -5.32
C VAL A 299 -17.80 -1.01 -5.44
N LEU A 300 -19.04 -1.45 -5.16
CA LEU A 300 -19.45 -2.85 -5.32
C LEU A 300 -19.30 -3.33 -6.76
N THR A 301 -19.70 -2.50 -7.73
CA THR A 301 -19.56 -2.77 -9.17
C THR A 301 -18.10 -2.85 -9.57
N PHE A 302 -17.30 -1.85 -9.17
CA PHE A 302 -15.86 -1.80 -9.45
C PHE A 302 -15.13 -3.03 -8.89
N VAL A 303 -15.32 -3.34 -7.60
CA VAL A 303 -14.68 -4.50 -6.96
C VAL A 303 -15.18 -5.82 -7.56
N GLY A 304 -16.43 -5.88 -8.00
CA GLY A 304 -17.00 -7.05 -8.68
C GLY A 304 -16.39 -7.29 -10.05
N LEU A 305 -16.22 -6.24 -10.86
CA LEU A 305 -15.58 -6.32 -12.17
C LEU A 305 -14.11 -6.76 -12.08
N ILE A 306 -13.32 -6.14 -11.19
CA ILE A 306 -11.91 -6.54 -11.01
C ILE A 306 -11.81 -7.98 -10.47
N SER A 307 -12.69 -8.39 -9.55
CA SER A 307 -12.74 -9.77 -9.03
C SER A 307 -12.97 -10.78 -10.16
N ALA A 308 -13.82 -10.41 -11.12
CA ALA A 308 -14.10 -11.17 -12.33
C ALA A 308 -13.06 -10.97 -13.45
N ALA A 309 -11.96 -10.25 -13.25
CA ALA A 309 -10.98 -9.94 -14.29
C ALA A 309 -11.57 -9.22 -15.52
N ARG A 310 -12.59 -8.36 -15.31
CA ARG A 310 -13.10 -7.39 -16.30
C ARG A 310 -12.47 -6.02 -16.04
N VAL A 311 -12.42 -5.18 -17.07
CA VAL A 311 -11.86 -3.82 -16.99
C VAL A 311 -12.98 -2.83 -16.75
N ALA A 312 -12.92 -2.06 -15.66
CA ALA A 312 -13.94 -1.05 -15.35
C ALA A 312 -13.69 0.23 -16.15
N ALA A 313 -14.49 0.48 -17.18
CA ALA A 313 -14.44 1.71 -17.94
C ALA A 313 -15.37 2.76 -17.32
N MET A 314 -14.81 3.74 -16.63
CA MET A 314 -15.61 4.68 -15.84
C MET A 314 -16.17 5.78 -16.76
N ILE A 315 -17.48 5.77 -16.98
CA ILE A 315 -18.13 6.70 -17.91
C ILE A 315 -18.39 8.04 -17.21
N ASN A 316 -17.89 9.12 -17.81
CA ASN A 316 -18.17 10.47 -17.36
C ASN A 316 -19.57 10.90 -17.83
N TYR A 317 -20.57 10.72 -16.97
CA TYR A 317 -21.95 11.12 -17.25
C TYR A 317 -22.20 12.63 -17.13
N THR A 318 -21.20 13.43 -16.74
CA THR A 318 -21.29 14.90 -16.80
C THR A 318 -20.70 15.46 -18.09
N ALA A 319 -20.15 14.60 -18.96
CA ALA A 319 -19.78 14.97 -20.32
C ALA A 319 -21.02 14.95 -21.22
N GLY A 320 -20.99 15.72 -22.31
CA GLY A 320 -22.11 15.75 -23.26
C GLY A 320 -22.32 14.40 -23.97
N PRO A 321 -23.54 14.11 -24.47
CA PRO A 321 -23.91 12.88 -25.17
C PRO A 321 -22.90 12.44 -26.24
N ALA A 322 -22.44 13.36 -27.09
CA ALA A 322 -21.47 13.06 -28.15
C ALA A 322 -20.15 12.49 -27.61
N SER A 323 -19.65 13.03 -26.50
CA SER A 323 -18.45 12.53 -25.83
C SER A 323 -18.66 11.14 -25.25
N VAL A 324 -19.85 10.84 -24.72
CA VAL A 324 -20.18 9.50 -24.21
C VAL A 324 -20.25 8.49 -25.35
N THR A 325 -20.95 8.80 -26.44
CA THR A 325 -20.98 7.96 -27.66
C THR A 325 -19.56 7.66 -28.16
N ALA A 326 -18.72 8.69 -28.23
CA ALA A 326 -17.33 8.55 -28.64
C ALA A 326 -16.53 7.67 -27.66
N ALA A 327 -16.70 7.85 -26.35
CA ALA A 327 -16.04 7.04 -25.33
C ALA A 327 -16.41 5.54 -25.43
N ILE A 328 -17.69 5.23 -25.63
CA ILE A 328 -18.18 3.86 -25.84
C ILE A 328 -17.51 3.22 -27.05
N ARG A 329 -17.45 3.93 -28.18
CA ARG A 329 -16.83 3.44 -29.42
C ARG A 329 -15.32 3.28 -29.27
N THR A 330 -14.62 4.29 -28.74
CA THR A 330 -13.16 4.29 -28.56
C THR A 330 -12.69 3.15 -27.65
N ALA A 331 -13.41 2.87 -26.56
CA ALA A 331 -13.06 1.79 -25.64
C ALA A 331 -13.71 0.43 -25.99
N VAL A 332 -14.43 0.35 -27.12
CA VAL A 332 -15.14 -0.85 -27.60
C VAL A 332 -16.02 -1.47 -26.51
N ILE A 333 -16.76 -0.61 -25.81
CA ILE A 333 -17.61 -1.02 -24.69
C ILE A 333 -18.90 -1.62 -25.25
N ARG A 334 -19.21 -2.86 -24.86
CA ARG A 334 -20.42 -3.57 -25.30
C ARG A 334 -21.53 -3.57 -24.25
N THR A 335 -21.14 -3.42 -22.98
CA THR A 335 -22.06 -3.44 -21.84
C THR A 335 -21.74 -2.29 -20.90
N VAL A 336 -22.76 -1.55 -20.49
CA VAL A 336 -22.66 -0.47 -19.49
C VAL A 336 -23.56 -0.78 -18.30
N VAL A 337 -22.96 -0.80 -17.11
CA VAL A 337 -23.66 -1.02 -15.84
C VAL A 337 -24.16 0.31 -15.28
N SER A 338 -25.45 0.38 -14.97
CA SER A 338 -26.06 1.54 -14.31
C SER A 338 -27.23 1.17 -13.38
N SER A 339 -27.87 2.17 -12.78
CA SER A 339 -29.07 2.03 -11.94
C SER A 339 -30.18 2.92 -12.47
N ARG A 340 -31.38 2.38 -12.60
CA ARG A 340 -32.55 3.14 -13.06
C ARG A 340 -32.88 4.30 -12.13
N ALA A 341 -32.81 4.06 -10.82
CA ALA A 341 -33.04 5.08 -9.81
C ALA A 341 -32.01 6.22 -9.89
N PHE A 342 -30.78 5.93 -10.33
CA PHE A 342 -29.78 6.98 -10.57
C PHE A 342 -30.11 7.79 -11.82
N VAL A 343 -30.41 7.13 -12.94
CA VAL A 343 -30.73 7.80 -14.21
C VAL A 343 -31.90 8.76 -14.05
N GLU A 344 -32.99 8.27 -13.46
CA GLU A 344 -34.19 9.08 -13.20
C GLU A 344 -33.88 10.28 -12.30
N LYS A 345 -33.16 10.06 -11.19
CA LYS A 345 -32.83 11.14 -10.24
C LYS A 345 -31.87 12.18 -10.83
N ALA A 346 -30.96 11.77 -11.69
CA ALA A 346 -29.97 12.65 -12.30
C ALA A 346 -30.48 13.32 -13.58
N GLY A 347 -31.58 12.83 -14.18
CA GLY A 347 -32.14 13.35 -15.42
C GLY A 347 -31.20 13.21 -16.61
N ILE A 348 -30.57 12.03 -16.75
CA ILE A 348 -29.52 11.75 -17.74
C ILE A 348 -29.96 10.73 -18.82
N ASP A 349 -31.25 10.75 -19.19
CA ASP A 349 -31.81 9.87 -20.22
C ASP A 349 -31.13 10.07 -21.59
N ASP A 350 -30.70 11.29 -21.89
CA ASP A 350 -29.92 11.63 -23.09
C ASP A 350 -28.55 10.93 -23.10
N ILE A 351 -27.92 10.77 -21.94
CA ILE A 351 -26.68 10.01 -21.79
C ILE A 351 -26.93 8.51 -22.00
N ILE A 352 -28.07 7.97 -21.55
CA ILE A 352 -28.43 6.57 -21.84
C ILE A 352 -28.63 6.35 -23.34
N ALA A 353 -29.35 7.25 -24.01
CA ALA A 353 -29.49 7.23 -25.46
C ALA A 353 -28.13 7.32 -26.17
N ALA A 354 -27.19 8.11 -25.65
CA ALA A 354 -25.83 8.19 -26.18
C ALA A 354 -25.03 6.88 -26.02
N VAL A 355 -25.19 6.20 -24.89
CA VAL A 355 -24.57 4.89 -24.65
C VAL A 355 -25.06 3.87 -25.68
N GLU A 356 -26.37 3.83 -25.93
CA GLU A 356 -26.99 2.94 -26.91
C GLU A 356 -26.61 3.31 -28.35
N ALA A 357 -26.55 4.60 -28.69
CA ALA A 357 -26.04 5.09 -29.98
C ALA A 357 -24.54 4.78 -30.19
N GLY A 358 -23.79 4.60 -29.09
CA GLY A 358 -22.43 4.08 -29.08
C GLY A 358 -22.34 2.59 -29.39
N GLY A 359 -23.45 1.85 -29.32
CA GLY A 359 -23.53 0.41 -29.57
C GLY A 359 -23.46 -0.46 -28.32
N ALA A 360 -23.51 0.12 -27.12
CA ALA A 360 -23.48 -0.64 -25.87
C ALA A 360 -24.89 -0.93 -25.34
N LYS A 361 -25.05 -2.07 -24.67
CA LYS A 361 -26.28 -2.46 -23.98
C LYS A 361 -26.24 -2.05 -22.52
N MET A 362 -27.38 -1.60 -22.00
CA MET A 362 -27.52 -1.31 -20.58
C MET A 362 -27.71 -2.60 -19.77
N LEU A 363 -26.92 -2.74 -18.70
CA LEU A 363 -27.08 -3.75 -17.66
C LEU A 363 -27.48 -3.06 -16.35
N TRP A 364 -28.71 -3.27 -15.92
CA TRP A 364 -29.26 -2.59 -14.75
C TRP A 364 -28.96 -3.34 -13.46
N LEU A 365 -28.44 -2.64 -12.45
CA LEU A 365 -28.13 -3.23 -11.15
C LEU A 365 -29.37 -3.82 -10.46
N GLU A 366 -30.55 -3.25 -10.72
CA GLU A 366 -31.82 -3.77 -10.21
C GLU A 366 -32.12 -5.17 -10.78
N ASP A 367 -31.90 -5.38 -12.08
CA ASP A 367 -32.13 -6.67 -12.75
C ASP A 367 -31.09 -7.71 -12.30
N VAL A 368 -29.83 -7.28 -12.17
CA VAL A 368 -28.75 -8.10 -11.61
C VAL A 368 -29.10 -8.54 -10.20
N ARG A 369 -29.64 -7.64 -9.37
CA ARG A 369 -30.07 -7.94 -8.00
C ARG A 369 -31.26 -8.90 -7.96
N ALA A 370 -32.25 -8.73 -8.84
CA ALA A 370 -33.40 -9.63 -8.94
C ALA A 370 -32.97 -11.06 -9.33
N GLY A 371 -31.91 -11.20 -10.13
CA GLY A 371 -31.34 -12.48 -10.50
C GLY A 371 -30.53 -13.19 -9.39
N VAL A 372 -30.21 -12.55 -8.26
CA VAL A 372 -29.34 -13.14 -7.22
C VAL A 372 -30.04 -14.27 -6.47
N THR A 373 -29.44 -15.46 -6.50
CA THR A 373 -29.98 -16.65 -5.81
C THR A 373 -29.44 -16.78 -4.38
N ALA A 374 -30.06 -17.65 -3.57
CA ALA A 374 -29.54 -18.02 -2.25
C ALA A 374 -28.15 -18.68 -2.33
N LEU A 375 -27.92 -19.51 -3.36
CA LEU A 375 -26.63 -20.15 -3.61
C LEU A 375 -25.52 -19.13 -3.89
N ASP A 376 -25.81 -18.06 -4.62
CA ASP A 376 -24.85 -16.98 -4.86
C ASP A 376 -24.44 -16.30 -3.55
N LYS A 377 -25.40 -16.07 -2.64
CA LYS A 377 -25.14 -15.47 -1.33
C LYS A 377 -24.28 -16.38 -0.45
N VAL A 378 -24.57 -17.67 -0.42
CA VAL A 378 -23.79 -18.67 0.35
C VAL A 378 -22.38 -18.79 -0.22
N ALA A 379 -22.23 -18.94 -1.54
CA ALA A 379 -20.94 -19.00 -2.20
C ALA A 379 -20.13 -17.70 -2.00
N GLY A 380 -20.80 -16.55 -2.08
CA GLY A 380 -20.22 -15.25 -1.76
C GLY A 380 -19.71 -15.18 -0.33
N ALA A 381 -20.50 -15.63 0.65
CA ALA A 381 -20.14 -15.64 2.07
C ALA A 381 -18.98 -16.60 2.41
N LEU A 382 -18.89 -17.73 1.73
CA LEU A 382 -17.81 -18.72 1.92
C LEU A 382 -16.50 -18.28 1.26
N LEU A 383 -16.59 -17.69 0.06
CA LEU A 383 -15.44 -17.44 -0.82
C LEU A 383 -15.08 -15.95 -0.94
N TRP A 384 -15.56 -15.09 -0.05
CA TRP A 384 -15.36 -13.63 -0.10
C TRP A 384 -13.88 -13.21 -0.14
N ARG A 385 -12.97 -14.05 0.39
CA ARG A 385 -11.51 -13.82 0.41
C ARG A 385 -10.85 -14.11 -0.93
N LEU A 386 -11.55 -14.76 -1.86
CA LEU A 386 -11.00 -15.16 -3.15
C LEU A 386 -11.65 -14.33 -4.26
N PRO A 387 -10.87 -13.87 -5.24
CA PRO A 387 -11.45 -13.30 -6.45
C PRO A 387 -12.18 -14.40 -7.24
N LEU A 388 -13.06 -14.01 -8.16
CA LEU A 388 -13.73 -14.96 -9.06
C LEU A 388 -12.73 -15.52 -10.08
N GLN A 389 -11.84 -14.66 -10.58
CA GLN A 389 -10.84 -15.00 -11.58
C GLN A 389 -9.43 -14.67 -11.08
N ARG A 390 -8.43 -15.36 -11.65
CA ARG A 390 -7.02 -15.13 -11.32
C ARG A 390 -6.62 -13.70 -11.64
N GLN A 391 -6.08 -13.02 -10.65
CA GLN A 391 -5.63 -11.63 -10.77
C GLN A 391 -4.20 -11.57 -11.31
N GLN A 392 -3.93 -10.61 -12.21
CA GLN A 392 -2.59 -10.32 -12.72
C GLN A 392 -2.36 -8.81 -12.64
N ALA A 393 -1.28 -8.39 -11.98
CA ALA A 393 -1.04 -6.97 -11.73
C ALA A 393 -0.78 -6.16 -13.01
N SER A 394 -0.18 -6.77 -14.03
CA SER A 394 0.07 -6.14 -15.33
C SER A 394 -1.17 -5.97 -16.20
N LYS A 395 -2.28 -6.67 -15.90
CA LYS A 395 -3.50 -6.58 -16.70
C LYS A 395 -4.28 -5.30 -16.39
N PRO A 396 -4.95 -4.70 -17.40
CA PRO A 396 -5.84 -3.56 -17.22
C PRO A 396 -6.90 -3.82 -16.13
N ALA A 397 -7.14 -2.80 -15.29
CA ALA A 397 -8.21 -2.78 -14.29
C ALA A 397 -9.21 -1.67 -14.55
N VAL A 398 -8.75 -0.53 -15.06
CA VAL A 398 -9.58 0.66 -15.25
C VAL A 398 -9.31 1.29 -16.62
N ILE A 399 -10.36 1.82 -17.24
CA ILE A 399 -10.25 2.80 -18.32
C ILE A 399 -10.87 4.11 -17.82
N LEU A 400 -10.12 5.20 -17.92
CA LEU A 400 -10.60 6.56 -17.68
C LEU A 400 -10.60 7.35 -18.98
N PHE A 401 -11.51 8.30 -19.12
CA PHE A 401 -11.59 9.15 -20.30
C PHE A 401 -11.12 10.57 -19.98
N THR A 402 -10.25 11.11 -20.82
CA THR A 402 -9.86 12.53 -20.74
C THR A 402 -10.70 13.34 -21.72
N SER A 403 -10.95 14.62 -21.41
CA SER A 403 -11.79 15.51 -22.22
C SER A 403 -11.24 15.74 -23.63
N GLY A 404 -9.94 15.54 -23.86
CA GLY A 404 -9.29 15.67 -25.16
C GLY A 404 -9.40 17.08 -25.75
N SER A 405 -8.27 17.79 -25.90
CA SER A 405 -8.25 19.11 -26.57
C SER A 405 -8.75 19.09 -28.03
N GLU A 406 -8.80 17.90 -28.62
CA GLU A 406 -9.19 17.63 -30.03
C GLU A 406 -10.65 17.16 -30.18
N GLY A 407 -11.47 17.25 -29.12
CA GLY A 407 -12.92 16.97 -29.16
C GLY A 407 -13.32 15.49 -29.05
N THR A 408 -12.41 14.54 -29.30
CA THR A 408 -12.66 13.09 -29.08
C THR A 408 -12.00 12.62 -27.78
N PRO A 409 -12.75 11.99 -26.85
CA PRO A 409 -12.17 11.49 -25.60
C PRO A 409 -11.11 10.42 -25.81
N LYS A 410 -9.97 10.55 -25.12
CA LYS A 410 -8.89 9.54 -25.14
C LYS A 410 -9.10 8.56 -23.98
N ALA A 411 -9.03 7.27 -24.28
CA ALA A 411 -9.14 6.19 -23.30
C ALA A 411 -7.76 5.91 -22.66
N VAL A 412 -7.63 6.22 -21.38
CA VAL A 412 -6.43 5.95 -20.58
C VAL A 412 -6.59 4.61 -19.88
N VAL A 413 -5.84 3.62 -20.35
CA VAL A 413 -5.86 2.25 -19.81
C VAL A 413 -4.88 2.14 -18.65
N LEU A 414 -5.39 1.78 -17.46
CA LEU A 414 -4.60 1.65 -16.24
C LEU A 414 -4.60 0.20 -15.76
N SER A 415 -3.41 -0.37 -15.58
CA SER A 415 -3.25 -1.69 -14.98
C SER A 415 -3.50 -1.67 -13.47
N ASN A 416 -3.75 -2.85 -12.90
CA ASN A 416 -3.78 -3.03 -11.44
C ASN A 416 -2.50 -2.50 -10.77
N ARG A 417 -1.33 -2.75 -11.40
CA ARG A 417 -0.03 -2.29 -10.93
C ARG A 417 0.09 -0.77 -10.96
N ASN A 418 -0.42 -0.10 -12.00
CA ASN A 418 -0.39 1.38 -12.06
C ASN A 418 -1.17 1.99 -10.88
N LEU A 419 -2.38 1.50 -10.64
CA LEU A 419 -3.26 2.00 -9.58
C LEU A 419 -2.68 1.72 -8.19
N LEU A 420 -2.19 0.49 -7.95
CA LEU A 420 -1.58 0.14 -6.67
C LEU A 420 -0.29 0.93 -6.43
N ALA A 421 0.55 1.12 -7.46
CA ALA A 421 1.76 1.92 -7.35
C ALA A 421 1.43 3.38 -6.98
N ASN A 422 0.41 3.98 -7.60
CA ASN A 422 -0.01 5.34 -7.28
C ASN A 422 -0.53 5.48 -5.85
N VAL A 423 -1.33 4.52 -5.37
CA VAL A 423 -1.78 4.47 -3.98
C VAL A 423 -0.60 4.40 -3.01
N MET A 424 0.38 3.54 -3.28
CA MET A 424 1.54 3.39 -2.41
C MET A 424 2.50 4.59 -2.49
N GLN A 425 2.58 5.26 -3.64
CA GLN A 425 3.29 6.54 -3.76
C GLN A 425 2.65 7.63 -2.90
N ALA A 426 1.31 7.68 -2.86
CA ALA A 426 0.59 8.59 -1.98
C ALA A 426 0.80 8.24 -0.49
N GLU A 427 0.69 6.97 -0.11
CA GLU A 427 0.94 6.53 1.28
C GLU A 427 2.37 6.84 1.74
N ALA A 428 3.36 6.78 0.85
CA ALA A 428 4.73 7.12 1.17
C ALA A 428 4.97 8.62 1.44
N ARG A 429 3.98 9.49 1.15
CA ARG A 429 4.11 10.96 1.23
C ARG A 429 3.04 11.64 2.06
N VAL A 430 1.89 11.01 2.27
CA VAL A 430 0.75 11.58 2.99
C VAL A 430 0.43 10.70 4.18
N SER A 431 0.36 11.30 5.37
CA SER A 431 0.06 10.56 6.59
C SER A 431 -1.40 10.10 6.62
N VAL A 432 -1.63 8.85 6.21
CA VAL A 432 -2.95 8.21 6.23
C VAL A 432 -2.89 6.89 6.98
N SER A 433 -3.95 6.58 7.73
CA SER A 433 -4.04 5.38 8.56
C SER A 433 -5.45 4.83 8.68
N PRO A 434 -5.64 3.58 9.12
CA PRO A 434 -6.95 3.05 9.51
C PRO A 434 -7.67 3.83 10.62
N ALA A 435 -7.02 4.78 11.32
CA ALA A 435 -7.73 5.66 12.26
C ALA A 435 -8.54 6.75 11.53
N ASP A 436 -8.23 6.99 10.26
CA ASP A 436 -8.78 8.09 9.49
C ASP A 436 -10.14 7.76 8.87
N THR A 437 -10.91 8.82 8.62
CA THR A 437 -12.13 8.79 7.81
C THR A 437 -11.97 9.75 6.64
N LEU A 438 -12.06 9.21 5.43
CA LEU A 438 -11.95 9.92 4.17
C LEU A 438 -13.34 10.27 3.64
N LEU A 439 -13.62 11.55 3.45
CA LEU A 439 -14.82 12.03 2.75
C LEU A 439 -14.49 12.26 1.27
N ASN A 440 -15.06 11.42 0.39
CA ASN A 440 -14.90 11.54 -1.05
C ASN A 440 -16.14 12.19 -1.68
N VAL A 441 -16.03 13.47 -2.02
CA VAL A 441 -17.03 14.22 -2.78
C VAL A 441 -16.71 14.26 -4.28
N LEU A 442 -15.51 13.82 -4.68
CA LEU A 442 -15.03 13.90 -6.05
C LEU A 442 -15.50 12.70 -6.88
N PRO A 443 -15.96 12.89 -8.13
CA PRO A 443 -16.56 11.79 -8.88
C PRO A 443 -15.60 10.62 -9.12
N ALA A 444 -16.06 9.40 -8.86
CA ALA A 444 -15.29 8.17 -9.01
C ALA A 444 -15.03 7.78 -10.49
N PHE A 445 -15.63 8.49 -11.45
CA PHE A 445 -15.26 8.38 -12.86
C PHE A 445 -14.08 9.28 -13.26
N HIS A 446 -13.57 10.11 -12.34
CA HIS A 446 -12.32 10.85 -12.51
C HIS A 446 -11.18 10.20 -11.74
N SER A 447 -9.94 10.34 -12.23
CA SER A 447 -8.75 9.69 -11.67
C SER A 447 -8.54 9.99 -10.18
N PHE A 448 -8.78 11.24 -9.75
CA PHE A 448 -8.56 11.64 -8.37
C PHE A 448 -9.64 11.09 -7.43
N GLY A 449 -10.92 11.19 -7.80
CA GLY A 449 -12.04 10.61 -7.04
C GLY A 449 -12.03 9.07 -7.02
N LEU A 450 -11.50 8.44 -8.06
CA LEU A 450 -11.30 6.99 -8.11
C LEU A 450 -10.08 6.55 -7.31
N THR A 451 -8.88 6.99 -7.72
CA THR A 451 -7.63 6.43 -7.20
C THR A 451 -7.37 6.91 -5.79
N GLY A 452 -7.41 8.23 -5.56
CA GLY A 452 -7.30 8.82 -4.24
C GLY A 452 -8.58 8.61 -3.43
N GLY A 453 -9.72 9.04 -3.95
CA GLY A 453 -10.97 9.07 -3.21
C GLY A 453 -11.59 7.70 -2.92
N THR A 454 -11.22 6.64 -3.65
CA THR A 454 -11.88 5.32 -3.53
C THR A 454 -10.89 4.16 -3.36
N ILE A 455 -9.89 4.02 -4.23
CA ILE A 455 -8.98 2.87 -4.20
C ILE A 455 -8.02 2.96 -3.01
N LEU A 456 -7.42 4.13 -2.77
CA LEU A 456 -6.52 4.36 -1.64
C LEU A 456 -7.14 3.97 -0.30
N PRO A 457 -8.32 4.46 0.11
CA PRO A 457 -8.89 4.09 1.40
C PRO A 457 -9.18 2.58 1.51
N LEU A 458 -9.63 1.94 0.42
CA LEU A 458 -9.89 0.49 0.40
C LEU A 458 -8.63 -0.36 0.51
N VAL A 459 -7.49 0.09 -0.02
CA VAL A 459 -6.19 -0.60 0.06
C VAL A 459 -5.49 -0.34 1.39
N LEU A 460 -5.67 0.86 1.97
CA LEU A 460 -5.03 1.24 3.23
C LEU A 460 -5.86 0.88 4.47
N GLY A 461 -7.16 0.59 4.35
CA GLY A 461 -8.02 0.27 5.49
C GLY A 461 -8.69 1.49 6.13
N VAL A 462 -8.72 2.60 5.41
CA VAL A 462 -9.27 3.89 5.84
C VAL A 462 -10.78 3.88 5.60
N LYS A 463 -11.56 4.34 6.58
CA LYS A 463 -13.02 4.41 6.41
C LYS A 463 -13.34 5.44 5.31
N LEU A 464 -14.11 5.05 4.30
CA LEU A 464 -14.53 5.89 3.19
C LEU A 464 -16.00 6.28 3.35
N PHE A 465 -16.27 7.58 3.32
CA PHE A 465 -17.61 8.14 3.17
C PHE A 465 -17.77 8.72 1.76
N LEU A 466 -18.73 8.20 0.99
CA LEU A 466 -19.03 8.64 -0.37
C LEU A 466 -20.17 9.64 -0.36
N TYR A 467 -19.98 10.75 -1.08
CA TYR A 467 -21.04 11.73 -1.32
C TYR A 467 -21.35 11.85 -2.83
N PRO A 468 -22.63 11.77 -3.25
CA PRO A 468 -22.99 11.60 -4.67
C PRO A 468 -22.53 12.68 -5.64
N SER A 469 -22.46 13.95 -5.20
CA SER A 469 -22.20 15.08 -6.10
C SER A 469 -21.30 16.14 -5.46
N PRO A 470 -20.21 16.56 -6.13
CA PRO A 470 -19.40 17.68 -5.65
C PRO A 470 -20.12 19.04 -5.79
N LEU A 471 -21.17 19.13 -6.59
CA LEU A 471 -21.89 20.38 -6.86
C LEU A 471 -22.74 20.86 -5.69
N HIS A 472 -22.96 20.03 -4.67
CA HIS A 472 -23.73 20.40 -3.49
C HIS A 472 -22.88 21.18 -2.47
N TYR A 473 -22.19 22.23 -2.92
CA TYR A 473 -21.20 22.99 -2.14
C TYR A 473 -21.75 23.57 -0.82
N LYS A 474 -23.06 23.80 -0.71
CA LYS A 474 -23.72 24.23 0.54
C LYS A 474 -23.95 23.09 1.54
N ILE A 475 -24.24 21.88 1.05
CA ILE A 475 -24.57 20.70 1.86
C ILE A 475 -23.29 19.98 2.31
N ILE A 476 -22.26 19.95 1.45
CA ILE A 476 -21.00 19.24 1.73
C ILE A 476 -20.37 19.66 3.08
N PRO A 477 -20.27 20.95 3.45
CA PRO A 477 -19.78 21.36 4.77
C PRO A 477 -20.60 20.82 5.95
N GLU A 478 -21.92 20.68 5.80
CA GLU A 478 -22.79 20.11 6.83
C GLU A 478 -22.58 18.61 6.97
N ILE A 479 -22.42 17.92 5.84
CA ILE A 479 -22.03 16.50 5.81
C ILE A 479 -20.66 16.31 6.45
N ALA A 480 -19.67 17.15 6.14
CA ALA A 480 -18.36 17.11 6.75
C ALA A 480 -18.43 17.32 8.27
N ARG A 481 -19.26 18.27 8.76
CA ARG A 481 -19.50 18.46 10.20
C ARG A 481 -20.08 17.21 10.87
N LYS A 482 -20.97 16.48 10.20
CA LYS A 482 -21.57 15.23 10.72
C LYS A 482 -20.59 14.04 10.67
N VAL A 483 -19.90 13.87 9.55
CA VAL A 483 -18.98 12.74 9.29
C VAL A 483 -17.67 12.91 10.06
N LYS A 484 -17.26 14.15 10.35
CA LYS A 484 -15.97 14.53 10.95
C LYS A 484 -14.79 13.84 10.24
N PRO A 485 -14.66 13.99 8.91
CA PRO A 485 -13.57 13.36 8.19
C PRO A 485 -12.23 13.95 8.64
N THR A 486 -11.21 13.11 8.74
CA THR A 486 -9.82 13.55 8.96
C THR A 486 -9.10 13.80 7.63
N VAL A 487 -9.64 13.26 6.52
CA VAL A 487 -9.16 13.50 5.15
C VAL A 487 -10.35 13.84 4.27
N MET A 488 -10.24 14.91 3.48
CA MET A 488 -11.24 15.29 2.48
C MET A 488 -10.52 15.71 1.21
N PHE A 489 -10.96 15.19 0.06
CA PHE A 489 -10.51 15.67 -1.24
C PHE A 489 -11.52 16.65 -1.80
N GLY A 490 -11.04 17.82 -2.24
CA GLY A 490 -11.81 18.85 -2.90
C GLY A 490 -11.04 19.39 -4.10
N THR A 491 -11.74 20.09 -4.98
CA THR A 491 -11.20 20.79 -6.15
C THR A 491 -11.79 22.17 -6.23
#